data_AF-A0A1F5C5G1-F1
#
_entry.id   AF-A0A1F5C5G1-F1
#
_cell.length_a   1.000
_cell.length_b   1.000
_cell.length_c   1.000
_cell.angle_alpha   90.00
_cell.angle_beta   90.00
_cell.angle_gamma   90.00
#
_symmetry.space_group_name_H-M   'P 1'
#
loop_
_entity.id
_entity.type
_entity.pdbx_description
1 polymer ?
#
loop_
_entity_poly.entity_id
_entity_poly.type
_entity_poly.pdbx_seq_one_letter_code
_entity_poly.pdbx_strand_id
1 'polypeptide(L)'
;MADKHVNLKESIGVIEEIESKMENLWMKRKEEIEKDLEAKIQAEKEEAGKKIEAIERELQRGRTVLQDYRTVVGEFETERASLQRQIKDHFEKAVGYQTEIEKMAGLTLEELRLVHDLTKKLETLHQSAELKVNNFRKDLEEKFGIVAELPESLDEENLKVDLEMELLKLKKIKEILEAETIDGDGIRAEKAEKPETPPAVTNAHGVPINVPEINQMIEESLAEEAGERAAAETPAEEKSRDDEKSNFQSLFEVLEGYRKVEARNGNGEISFFQKNDKTVLDGEYMISSIDESLEEAKRLYLKLAQTESPKEQFFIKQEIINHQEILRKYILRNLKMCEREGAVMPQFTEEILNLDILKEILEKLSMENWSNPADFNSFRSQIEALKDAYYAKITPPVHYLRSLIRELGA
;
A
#
# COMPACT_ATOMS: atom_id res chain seq x y z
N MET A 1 -68.12 -83.41 -60.40
CA MET A 1 -68.32 -82.07 -59.77
C MET A 1 -68.04 -82.07 -58.27
N ALA A 2 -68.04 -83.21 -57.56
CA ALA A 2 -67.79 -83.27 -56.11
C ALA A 2 -66.29 -83.16 -55.71
N ASP A 3 -65.36 -83.75 -56.48
CA ASP A 3 -63.93 -83.78 -56.11
C ASP A 3 -63.22 -82.41 -56.17
N LYS A 4 -63.66 -81.49 -57.04
CA LYS A 4 -63.09 -80.13 -57.10
C LYS A 4 -63.43 -79.29 -55.85
N HIS A 5 -64.54 -79.60 -55.19
CA HIS A 5 -64.98 -78.86 -54.00
C HIS A 5 -64.27 -79.32 -52.71
N VAL A 6 -63.72 -80.54 -52.71
CA VAL A 6 -62.95 -81.10 -51.59
C VAL A 6 -61.53 -80.53 -51.59
N ASN A 7 -60.87 -80.48 -52.75
CA ASN A 7 -59.51 -79.95 -52.90
C ASN A 7 -59.41 -78.43 -52.61
N LEU A 8 -60.46 -77.66 -52.94
CA LEU A 8 -60.55 -76.24 -52.57
C LEU A 8 -60.70 -76.04 -51.05
N LYS A 9 -61.43 -76.90 -50.34
CA LYS A 9 -61.60 -76.79 -48.88
C LYS A 9 -60.31 -77.13 -48.12
N GLU A 10 -59.55 -78.11 -48.60
CA GLU A 10 -58.23 -78.44 -48.04
C GLU A 10 -57.22 -77.30 -48.27
N SER A 11 -57.23 -76.69 -49.46
CA SER A 11 -56.38 -75.52 -49.76
C SER A 11 -56.74 -74.29 -48.92
N ILE A 12 -58.03 -74.06 -48.66
CA ILE A 12 -58.50 -72.99 -47.76
C ILE A 12 -58.05 -73.26 -46.32
N GLY A 13 -58.16 -74.50 -45.82
CA GLY A 13 -57.71 -74.84 -44.48
C GLY A 13 -56.20 -74.69 -44.27
N VAL A 14 -55.38 -75.00 -45.29
CA VAL A 14 -53.93 -74.76 -45.24
C VAL A 14 -53.61 -73.27 -45.23
N ILE A 15 -54.36 -72.45 -45.98
CA ILE A 15 -54.19 -71.00 -45.97
C ILE A 15 -54.60 -70.42 -44.61
N GLU A 16 -55.72 -70.84 -44.03
CA GLU A 16 -56.14 -70.43 -42.68
C GLU A 16 -55.11 -70.83 -41.60
N GLU A 17 -54.49 -72.01 -41.71
CA GLU A 17 -53.43 -72.43 -40.80
C GLU A 17 -52.14 -71.60 -40.97
N ILE A 18 -51.80 -71.22 -42.20
CA ILE A 18 -50.67 -70.32 -42.50
C ILE A 18 -50.95 -68.91 -41.98
N GLU A 19 -52.16 -68.38 -42.16
CA GLU A 19 -52.60 -67.09 -41.63
C GLU A 19 -52.54 -67.07 -40.10
N SER A 20 -53.04 -68.11 -39.43
CA SER A 20 -52.94 -68.24 -37.97
C SER A 20 -51.48 -68.31 -37.49
N LYS A 21 -50.60 -69.02 -38.22
CA LYS A 21 -49.16 -69.05 -37.89
C LYS A 21 -48.48 -67.69 -38.10
N MET A 22 -48.85 -66.95 -39.16
CA MET A 22 -48.35 -65.60 -39.38
C MET A 22 -48.83 -64.62 -38.31
N GLU A 23 -50.11 -64.66 -37.94
CA GLU A 23 -50.67 -63.85 -36.84
C GLU A 23 -49.95 -64.15 -35.53
N ASN A 24 -49.72 -65.42 -35.21
CA ASN A 24 -48.98 -65.81 -34.01
C ASN A 24 -47.52 -65.30 -34.02
N LEU A 25 -46.84 -65.35 -35.17
CA LEU A 25 -45.49 -64.80 -35.31
C LEU A 25 -45.48 -63.26 -35.20
N TRP A 26 -46.48 -62.58 -35.74
CA TRP A 26 -46.61 -61.14 -35.64
C TRP A 26 -46.94 -60.69 -34.21
N MET A 27 -47.81 -61.41 -33.51
CA MET A 27 -48.11 -61.16 -32.10
C MET A 27 -46.87 -61.37 -31.23
N LYS A 28 -46.12 -62.46 -31.42
CA LYS A 28 -44.84 -62.66 -30.71
C LYS A 28 -43.83 -61.56 -31.00
N ARG A 29 -43.67 -61.17 -32.27
CA ARG A 29 -42.76 -60.09 -32.65
C ARG A 29 -43.20 -58.75 -32.07
N LYS A 30 -44.52 -58.50 -31.98
CA LYS A 30 -45.08 -57.31 -31.35
C LYS A 30 -44.80 -57.31 -29.84
N GLU A 31 -45.04 -58.42 -29.15
CA GLU A 31 -44.74 -58.58 -27.72
C GLU A 31 -43.24 -58.42 -27.42
N GLU A 32 -42.36 -58.97 -28.26
CA GLU A 32 -40.91 -58.79 -28.14
C GLU A 32 -40.51 -57.31 -28.31
N ILE A 33 -41.09 -56.61 -29.29
CA ILE A 33 -40.84 -55.17 -29.51
C ILE A 33 -41.37 -54.34 -28.34
N GLU A 34 -42.57 -54.64 -27.82
CA GLU A 34 -43.15 -53.94 -26.68
C GLU A 34 -42.29 -54.13 -25.42
N LYS A 35 -41.81 -55.35 -25.17
CA LYS A 35 -40.93 -55.67 -24.05
C LYS A 35 -39.56 -54.99 -24.17
N ASP A 36 -38.97 -54.95 -25.37
CA ASP A 36 -37.71 -54.24 -25.61
C ASP A 36 -37.87 -52.72 -25.44
N LEU A 37 -39.01 -52.15 -25.81
CA LEU A 37 -39.33 -50.75 -25.61
C LEU A 37 -39.46 -50.41 -24.13
N GLU A 38 -40.20 -51.22 -23.36
CA GLU A 38 -40.33 -51.06 -21.90
C GLU A 38 -38.98 -51.17 -21.20
N ALA A 39 -38.13 -52.13 -21.59
CA ALA A 39 -36.79 -52.28 -21.03
C ALA A 39 -35.90 -51.06 -21.33
N LYS A 40 -35.97 -50.49 -22.54
CA LYS A 40 -35.25 -49.26 -22.89
C LYS A 40 -35.74 -48.05 -22.11
N ILE A 41 -37.05 -47.87 -21.99
CA ILE A 41 -37.64 -46.77 -21.20
C ILE A 41 -37.20 -46.88 -19.74
N GLN A 42 -37.20 -48.09 -19.17
CA GLN A 42 -36.78 -48.31 -17.79
C GLN A 42 -35.27 -48.04 -17.60
N ALA A 43 -34.43 -48.49 -18.52
CA ALA A 43 -32.99 -48.21 -18.49
C ALA A 43 -32.68 -46.71 -18.60
N GLU A 44 -33.33 -46.00 -19.52
CA GLU A 44 -33.18 -44.54 -19.65
C GLU A 44 -33.68 -43.80 -18.40
N LYS A 45 -34.78 -44.25 -17.79
CA LYS A 45 -35.30 -43.67 -16.54
C LYS A 45 -34.35 -43.87 -15.37
N GLU A 46 -33.72 -45.04 -15.27
CA GLU A 46 -32.71 -45.33 -14.24
C GLU A 46 -31.43 -44.51 -14.47
N GLU A 47 -30.99 -44.34 -15.71
CA GLU A 47 -29.83 -43.51 -16.04
C GLU A 47 -30.10 -42.03 -15.73
N ALA A 48 -31.30 -41.53 -16.08
CA ALA A 48 -31.73 -40.18 -15.73
C ALA A 48 -31.81 -40.00 -14.21
N GLY A 49 -32.34 -40.98 -13.47
CA GLY A 49 -32.36 -40.99 -12.01
C GLY A 49 -30.96 -40.89 -11.40
N LYS A 50 -30.01 -41.69 -11.89
CA LYS A 50 -28.60 -41.62 -11.45
C LYS A 50 -27.95 -40.27 -11.73
N LYS A 51 -28.26 -39.64 -12.86
CA LYS A 51 -27.76 -38.29 -13.20
C LYS A 51 -28.35 -37.23 -12.27
N ILE A 52 -29.64 -37.31 -11.95
CA ILE A 52 -30.29 -36.40 -10.99
C ILE A 52 -29.68 -36.56 -9.59
N GLU A 53 -29.51 -37.80 -9.11
CA GLU A 53 -28.88 -38.05 -7.81
C GLU A 53 -27.41 -37.60 -7.75
N ALA A 54 -26.70 -37.62 -8.88
CA ALA A 54 -25.34 -37.08 -8.96
C ALA A 54 -25.35 -35.54 -8.83
N ILE A 55 -26.25 -34.87 -9.55
CA ILE A 55 -26.43 -33.41 -9.49
C ILE A 55 -26.88 -32.98 -8.09
N GLU A 56 -27.81 -33.69 -7.45
CA GLU A 56 -28.25 -33.38 -6.09
C GLU A 56 -27.11 -33.51 -5.07
N ARG A 57 -26.25 -34.53 -5.21
CA ARG A 57 -25.07 -34.70 -4.37
C ARG A 57 -24.06 -33.57 -4.56
N GLU A 58 -23.83 -33.14 -5.80
CA GLU A 58 -22.96 -31.99 -6.09
C GLU A 58 -23.53 -30.69 -5.54
N LEU A 59 -24.83 -30.46 -5.69
CA LEU A 59 -25.51 -29.29 -5.13
C LEU A 59 -25.42 -29.28 -3.60
N GLN A 60 -25.59 -30.43 -2.96
CA GLN A 60 -25.45 -30.55 -1.51
C GLN A 60 -24.00 -30.28 -1.05
N ARG A 61 -22.98 -30.74 -1.78
CA ARG A 61 -21.57 -30.38 -1.51
C ARG A 61 -21.31 -28.89 -1.70
N GLY A 62 -21.88 -28.29 -2.75
CA GLY A 62 -21.78 -26.84 -2.97
C GLY A 62 -22.39 -26.05 -1.81
N ARG A 63 -23.55 -26.49 -1.30
CA ARG A 63 -24.18 -25.88 -0.12
C ARG A 63 -23.32 -25.98 1.14
N THR A 64 -22.66 -27.12 1.39
CA THR A 64 -21.78 -27.26 2.55
C THR A 64 -20.56 -26.34 2.43
N VAL A 65 -19.93 -26.27 1.24
CA VAL A 65 -18.80 -25.35 1.02
C VAL A 65 -19.20 -23.89 1.21
N LEU A 66 -20.39 -23.49 0.73
CA LEU A 66 -20.90 -22.13 0.95
C LEU A 66 -21.19 -21.83 2.43
N GLN A 67 -21.66 -22.83 3.18
CA GLN A 67 -21.86 -22.70 4.63
C GLN A 67 -20.53 -22.57 5.37
N ASP A 68 -19.52 -23.34 4.99
CA ASP A 68 -18.17 -23.27 5.56
C ASP A 68 -17.55 -21.90 5.25
N TYR A 69 -17.64 -21.44 4.00
CA TYR A 69 -17.21 -20.10 3.61
C TYR A 69 -17.89 -19.00 4.43
N ARG A 70 -19.21 -19.09 4.63
CA ARG A 70 -19.94 -18.12 5.46
C ARG A 70 -19.47 -18.12 6.91
N THR A 71 -19.12 -19.29 7.44
CA THR A 71 -18.58 -19.41 8.81
C THR A 71 -17.23 -18.73 8.91
N VAL A 72 -16.31 -19.03 7.99
CA VAL A 72 -14.95 -18.44 7.95
C VAL A 72 -15.01 -16.92 7.81
N VAL A 73 -15.87 -16.41 6.93
CA VAL A 73 -16.07 -14.95 6.78
C VAL A 73 -16.62 -14.33 8.06
N GLY A 74 -17.58 -15.00 8.73
CA GLY A 74 -18.11 -14.54 10.01
C GLY A 74 -17.05 -14.47 11.11
N GLU A 75 -16.22 -15.52 11.23
CA GLU A 75 -15.09 -15.56 12.16
C GLU A 75 -14.10 -14.43 11.88
N PHE A 76 -13.71 -14.26 10.61
CA PHE A 76 -12.83 -13.17 10.19
C PHE A 76 -13.40 -11.78 10.54
N GLU A 77 -14.68 -11.53 10.28
CA GLU A 77 -15.32 -10.26 10.62
C GLU A 77 -15.32 -9.99 12.14
N THR A 78 -15.54 -11.04 12.95
CA THR A 78 -15.50 -10.91 14.41
C THR A 78 -14.08 -10.66 14.93
N GLU A 79 -13.07 -11.34 14.40
CA GLU A 79 -11.67 -11.12 14.76
C GLU A 79 -11.21 -9.72 14.33
N ARG A 80 -11.56 -9.29 13.11
CA ARG A 80 -11.28 -7.95 12.62
C ARG A 80 -11.87 -6.89 13.54
N ALA A 81 -13.12 -7.04 13.95
CA ALA A 81 -13.77 -6.11 14.87
C ALA A 81 -13.11 -6.08 16.26
N SER A 82 -12.68 -7.23 16.77
CA SER A 82 -11.95 -7.35 18.03
C SER A 82 -10.59 -6.63 17.96
N LEU A 83 -9.81 -6.89 16.90
CA LEU A 83 -8.51 -6.24 16.68
C LEU A 83 -8.66 -4.73 16.52
N GLN A 84 -9.64 -4.27 15.73
CA GLN A 84 -9.89 -2.85 15.54
C GLN A 84 -10.25 -2.14 16.87
N ARG A 85 -10.99 -2.82 17.76
CA ARG A 85 -11.27 -2.31 19.10
C ARG A 85 -10.01 -2.22 19.96
N GLN A 86 -9.18 -3.26 19.96
CA GLN A 86 -7.91 -3.25 20.70
C GLN A 86 -6.98 -2.14 20.21
N ILE A 87 -6.86 -1.96 18.90
CA ILE A 87 -6.09 -0.86 18.29
C ILE A 87 -6.60 0.48 18.79
N LYS A 88 -7.91 0.70 18.79
CA LYS A 88 -8.51 1.94 19.28
C LYS A 88 -8.20 2.17 20.77
N ASP A 89 -8.33 1.15 21.61
CA ASP A 89 -8.02 1.24 23.04
C ASP A 89 -6.54 1.58 23.28
N HIS A 90 -5.62 1.04 22.47
CA HIS A 90 -4.19 1.37 22.53
C HIS A 90 -3.90 2.80 22.07
N PHE A 91 -4.57 3.28 21.03
CA PHE A 91 -4.47 4.68 20.61
C PHE A 91 -4.98 5.64 21.68
N GLU A 92 -6.13 5.36 22.31
CA GLU A 92 -6.66 6.19 23.39
C GLU A 92 -5.69 6.26 24.57
N LYS A 93 -5.04 5.14 24.93
CA LYS A 93 -3.99 5.12 25.97
C LYS A 93 -2.77 5.95 25.57
N ALA A 94 -2.30 5.83 24.33
CA ALA A 94 -1.16 6.60 23.82
C ALA A 94 -1.43 8.10 23.84
N VAL A 95 -2.62 8.54 23.43
CA VAL A 95 -3.06 9.94 23.53
C VAL A 95 -3.11 10.40 24.99
N GLY A 96 -3.54 9.54 25.91
CA GLY A 96 -3.49 9.80 27.35
C GLY A 96 -2.07 10.05 27.85
N TYR A 97 -1.12 9.18 27.50
CA TYR A 97 0.29 9.36 27.86
C TYR A 97 0.89 10.63 27.27
N GLN A 98 0.60 10.94 26.00
CA GLN A 98 1.03 12.18 25.37
C GLN A 98 0.53 13.41 26.14
N THR A 99 -0.74 13.41 26.55
CA THR A 99 -1.34 14.50 27.33
C THR A 99 -0.65 14.66 28.70
N GLU A 100 -0.30 13.55 29.36
CA GLU A 100 0.45 13.58 30.61
C GLU A 100 1.87 14.13 30.42
N ILE A 101 2.55 13.73 29.35
CA ILE A 101 3.88 14.25 28.98
C ILE A 101 3.81 15.77 28.76
N GLU A 102 2.84 16.25 27.99
CA GLU A 102 2.64 17.70 27.75
C GLU A 102 2.42 18.47 29.05
N LYS A 103 1.61 17.92 29.96
CA LYS A 103 1.38 18.50 31.29
C LYS A 103 2.67 18.57 32.11
N MET A 104 3.45 17.49 32.13
CA MET A 104 4.71 17.43 32.87
C MET A 104 5.78 18.35 32.26
N ALA A 105 5.83 18.46 30.93
CA ALA A 105 6.69 19.41 30.24
C ALA A 105 6.29 20.86 30.55
N GLY A 106 4.99 21.16 30.62
CA GLY A 106 4.48 22.47 31.04
C GLY A 106 4.90 22.84 32.47
N LEU A 107 4.79 21.91 33.42
CA LEU A 107 5.27 22.12 34.79
C LEU A 107 6.78 22.34 34.84
N THR A 108 7.55 21.56 34.06
CA THR A 108 9.00 21.71 33.97
C THR A 108 9.41 23.08 33.43
N LEU A 109 8.67 23.61 32.46
CA LEU A 109 8.93 24.94 31.89
C LEU A 109 8.69 26.05 32.91
N GLU A 110 7.65 25.95 33.74
CA GLU A 110 7.40 26.94 34.81
C GLU A 110 8.49 26.90 35.88
N GLU A 111 8.97 25.73 36.28
CA GLU A 111 10.11 25.60 37.21
C GLU A 111 11.39 26.22 36.63
N LEU A 112 11.66 26.03 35.34
CA LEU A 112 12.78 26.69 34.65
C LEU A 112 12.63 28.21 34.63
N ARG A 113 11.40 28.72 34.50
CA ARG A 113 11.10 30.16 34.57
C ARG A 113 11.39 30.72 35.95
N LEU A 114 11.02 29.99 37.01
CA LEU A 114 11.33 30.37 38.39
C LEU A 114 12.84 30.39 38.67
N VAL A 115 13.59 29.39 38.18
CA VAL A 115 15.06 29.36 38.27
C VAL A 115 15.67 30.55 37.54
N HIS A 116 15.17 30.89 36.35
CA HIS A 116 15.65 32.05 35.61
C HIS A 116 15.40 33.37 36.37
N ASP A 117 14.20 33.55 36.94
CA ASP A 117 13.86 34.73 37.74
C ASP A 117 14.72 34.85 39.00
N LEU A 118 15.02 33.73 39.67
CA LEU A 118 15.93 33.69 40.82
C LEU A 118 17.37 34.02 40.41
N THR A 119 17.83 33.51 39.27
CA THR A 119 19.16 33.81 38.72
C THR A 119 19.30 35.30 38.42
N LYS A 120 18.28 35.90 37.82
CA LYS A 120 18.24 37.35 37.55
C LYS A 120 18.26 38.17 38.85
N LYS A 121 17.52 37.75 39.87
CA LYS A 121 17.57 38.40 41.20
C LYS A 121 18.97 38.31 41.81
N LEU A 122 19.62 37.15 41.72
CA LEU A 122 20.99 36.95 42.20
C LEU A 122 21.96 37.89 41.48
N GLU A 123 21.86 38.01 40.16
CA GLU A 123 22.69 38.90 39.36
C GLU A 123 22.49 40.38 39.73
N THR A 124 21.25 40.82 39.93
CA THR A 124 20.99 42.20 40.40
C THR A 124 21.56 42.47 41.79
N LEU A 125 21.56 41.47 42.67
CA LEU A 125 22.15 41.57 43.99
C LEU A 125 23.67 41.64 43.91
N HIS A 126 24.28 40.84 43.02
CA HIS A 126 25.70 40.85 42.75
C HIS A 126 26.16 42.22 42.21
N GLN A 127 25.47 42.76 41.20
CA GLN A 127 25.74 44.10 40.65
C GLN A 127 25.57 45.19 41.72
N SER A 128 24.52 45.10 42.57
CA SER A 128 24.33 46.06 43.67
C SER A 128 25.45 45.99 44.72
N ALA A 129 25.92 44.78 45.03
CA ALA A 129 27.03 44.58 45.94
C ALA A 129 28.34 45.10 45.35
N GLU A 130 28.62 44.81 44.08
CA GLU A 130 29.80 45.28 43.35
C GLU A 130 29.84 46.81 43.27
N LEU A 131 28.70 47.47 42.98
CA LEU A 131 28.60 48.92 43.01
C LEU A 131 28.89 49.50 44.40
N LYS A 132 28.39 48.87 45.47
CA LYS A 132 28.69 49.30 46.84
C LYS A 132 30.16 49.11 47.19
N VAL A 133 30.75 47.98 46.81
CA VAL A 133 32.17 47.70 47.00
C VAL A 133 33.04 48.69 46.25
N ASN A 134 32.71 48.99 44.99
CA ASN A 134 33.41 49.97 44.18
C ASN A 134 33.28 51.39 44.76
N ASN A 135 32.11 51.76 45.28
CA ASN A 135 31.93 53.02 45.99
C ASN A 135 32.79 53.08 47.26
N PHE A 136 32.84 52.02 48.06
CA PHE A 136 33.71 51.97 49.23
C PHE A 136 35.19 52.02 48.84
N ARG A 137 35.61 51.32 47.78
CA ARG A 137 36.98 51.36 47.25
C ARG A 137 37.37 52.78 46.85
N LYS A 138 36.48 53.49 46.12
CA LYS A 138 36.69 54.88 45.71
C LYS A 138 36.76 55.83 46.90
N ASP A 139 35.88 55.67 47.89
CA ASP A 139 35.89 56.47 49.12
C ASP A 139 37.16 56.25 49.96
N LEU A 140 37.67 55.01 50.01
CA LEU A 140 38.93 54.66 50.68
C LEU A 140 40.16 55.22 49.94
N GLU A 141 40.14 55.18 48.62
CA GLU A 141 41.19 55.77 47.77
C GLU A 141 41.22 57.30 47.91
N GLU A 142 40.06 57.96 47.89
CA GLU A 142 39.94 59.42 47.90
C GLU A 142 40.20 60.03 49.28
N LYS A 143 39.82 59.35 50.38
CA LYS A 143 40.02 59.86 51.76
C LYS A 143 41.33 59.43 52.40
N PHE A 144 41.86 58.26 52.04
CA PHE A 144 43.00 57.66 52.75
C PHE A 144 44.17 57.26 51.84
N GLY A 145 44.03 57.33 50.50
CA GLY A 145 45.11 56.99 49.56
C GLY A 145 45.49 55.50 49.56
N ILE A 146 44.62 54.63 50.07
CA ILE A 146 44.87 53.18 50.18
C ILE A 146 43.93 52.45 49.22
N VAL A 147 44.52 51.73 48.26
CA VAL A 147 43.78 50.80 47.39
C VAL A 147 43.57 49.50 48.18
N ALA A 148 42.38 49.30 48.71
CA ALA A 148 42.01 48.07 49.39
C ALA A 148 41.73 46.97 48.34
N GLU A 149 42.57 45.94 48.30
CA GLU A 149 42.26 44.68 47.62
C GLU A 149 41.50 43.79 48.62
N LEU A 150 40.25 43.44 48.28
CA LEU A 150 39.45 42.53 49.09
C LEU A 150 39.99 41.09 48.98
N PRO A 151 40.02 40.32 50.08
CA PRO A 151 40.24 38.88 50.00
C PRO A 151 39.08 38.23 49.24
N GLU A 152 39.39 37.35 48.29
CA GLU A 152 38.42 36.48 47.64
C GLU A 152 37.67 35.67 48.72
N SER A 153 36.36 35.87 48.82
CA SER A 153 35.53 35.12 49.76
C SER A 153 35.47 33.66 49.31
N LEU A 154 36.10 32.78 50.10
CA LEU A 154 36.15 31.32 49.98
C LEU A 154 34.77 30.61 49.92
N ASP A 155 33.66 31.34 50.01
CA ASP A 155 32.30 30.78 50.02
C ASP A 155 31.65 30.69 48.63
N GLU A 156 32.32 31.16 47.56
CA GLU A 156 31.82 31.00 46.17
C GLU A 156 31.88 29.55 45.65
N GLU A 157 32.65 28.67 46.30
CA GLU A 157 32.81 27.28 45.83
C GLU A 157 31.67 26.34 46.26
N ASN A 158 30.94 26.64 47.36
CA ASN A 158 29.93 25.73 47.91
C ASN A 158 28.49 26.02 47.44
N LEU A 159 28.26 27.14 46.76
CA LEU A 159 26.94 27.57 46.25
C LEU A 159 26.89 27.72 44.73
N LYS A 160 27.99 27.43 44.02
CA LYS A 160 27.94 27.12 42.59
C LYS A 160 27.23 25.79 42.43
N VAL A 161 25.89 25.83 42.40
CA VAL A 161 25.16 24.87 41.57
C VAL A 161 25.85 24.95 40.23
N ASP A 162 26.51 23.86 39.84
CA ASP A 162 27.27 23.78 38.61
C ASP A 162 26.26 23.87 37.46
N LEU A 163 25.87 25.11 37.14
CA LEU A 163 24.84 25.48 36.18
C LEU A 163 25.16 24.86 34.83
N GLU A 164 26.44 24.61 34.55
CA GLU A 164 26.93 23.95 33.35
C GLU A 164 26.59 22.45 33.36
N MET A 165 26.77 21.78 34.49
CA MET A 165 26.40 20.37 34.68
C MET A 165 24.87 20.17 34.73
N GLU A 166 24.13 21.08 35.37
CA GLU A 166 22.66 21.05 35.38
C GLU A 166 22.07 21.46 34.02
N LEU A 167 22.68 22.40 33.28
CA LEU A 167 22.34 22.69 31.88
C LEU A 167 22.65 21.51 30.96
N LEU A 168 23.70 20.74 31.22
CA LEU A 168 24.01 19.51 30.50
C LEU A 168 22.98 18.42 30.79
N LYS A 169 22.56 18.25 32.05
CA LYS A 169 21.45 17.34 32.40
C LYS A 169 20.14 17.78 31.76
N LEU A 170 19.85 19.08 31.74
CA LEU A 170 18.68 19.66 31.07
C LEU A 170 18.74 19.54 29.55
N LYS A 171 19.92 19.72 28.93
CA LYS A 171 20.13 19.46 27.50
C LYS A 171 19.96 17.97 27.19
N LYS A 172 20.39 17.08 28.08
CA LYS A 172 20.25 15.63 27.92
C LYS A 172 18.79 15.17 28.13
N ILE A 173 18.06 15.76 29.08
CA ILE A 173 16.62 15.55 29.24
C ILE A 173 15.86 16.12 28.04
N LYS A 174 16.27 17.30 27.54
CA LYS A 174 15.75 17.88 26.31
C LYS A 174 16.07 17.02 25.08
N GLU A 175 17.24 16.39 24.99
CA GLU A 175 17.59 15.44 23.93
C GLU A 175 16.85 14.11 24.05
N ILE A 176 16.57 13.63 25.26
CA ILE A 176 15.78 12.40 25.46
C ILE A 176 14.31 12.67 25.13
N LEU A 177 13.78 13.81 25.54
CA LEU A 177 12.43 14.25 25.17
C LEU A 177 12.34 14.59 23.68
N GLU A 178 13.37 15.24 23.09
CA GLU A 178 13.42 15.48 21.65
C GLU A 178 13.58 14.14 20.91
N ALA A 179 14.44 13.21 21.32
CA ALA A 179 14.61 11.90 20.69
C ALA A 179 13.39 10.97 20.81
N GLU A 180 12.64 11.03 21.92
CA GLU A 180 11.35 10.33 22.04
C GLU A 180 10.21 11.05 21.29
N THR A 181 10.32 12.36 21.03
CA THR A 181 9.41 13.07 20.10
C THR A 181 9.84 13.02 18.64
N ILE A 182 11.05 12.54 18.32
CA ILE A 182 11.59 12.45 16.94
C ILE A 182 11.30 11.08 16.30
N ASP A 183 10.81 10.10 17.07
CA ASP A 183 10.02 8.98 16.50
C ASP A 183 8.55 9.40 16.21
N GLY A 184 8.24 10.69 16.39
CA GLY A 184 6.99 11.35 16.02
C GLY A 184 7.25 12.71 15.32
N ASP A 185 8.11 12.71 14.30
CA ASP A 185 8.47 13.88 13.50
C ASP A 185 7.22 14.47 12.79
N GLY A 186 7.01 15.79 12.68
CA GLY A 186 7.82 16.92 13.11
C GLY A 186 7.28 18.22 12.49
N ILE A 187 7.21 19.30 13.28
CA ILE A 187 7.27 20.67 12.75
C ILE A 187 8.09 21.51 13.74
N ARG A 188 9.32 21.87 13.36
CA ARG A 188 10.04 22.98 13.99
C ARG A 188 10.45 24.01 12.96
N ALA A 189 9.88 25.19 13.16
CA ALA A 189 10.13 26.41 12.42
C ALA A 189 11.53 26.98 12.68
N GLU A 190 12.24 27.30 11.60
CA GLU A 190 13.29 28.32 11.64
C GLU A 190 12.71 29.71 11.31
N LYS A 191 13.33 30.69 11.96
CA LYS A 191 12.92 32.08 12.11
C LYS A 191 12.97 32.86 10.80
N ALA A 192 11.99 33.75 10.68
CA ALA A 192 11.84 34.76 9.66
C ALA A 192 12.91 35.86 9.73
N GLU A 193 13.42 36.24 8.55
CA GLU A 193 13.81 37.60 8.22
C GLU A 193 12.81 38.15 7.17
N LYS A 194 12.51 39.44 7.26
CA LYS A 194 11.46 40.19 6.54
C LYS A 194 12.11 41.50 6.05
N PRO A 195 11.49 42.27 5.13
CA PRO A 195 11.05 41.97 3.77
C PRO A 195 11.65 42.96 2.73
N GLU A 196 11.78 42.56 1.47
CA GLU A 196 11.80 43.52 0.36
C GLU A 196 10.79 43.09 -0.73
N THR A 197 9.89 44.02 -1.06
CA THR A 197 8.85 43.92 -2.09
C THR A 197 9.36 44.37 -3.48
N PRO A 198 8.65 44.01 -4.57
CA PRO A 198 9.23 43.37 -5.76
C PRO A 198 9.43 44.31 -6.95
N PRO A 199 10.15 43.87 -8.01
CA PRO A 199 9.85 44.29 -9.36
C PRO A 199 9.05 43.21 -10.11
N ALA A 200 8.02 43.68 -10.79
CA ALA A 200 7.30 42.97 -11.83
C ALA A 200 8.23 42.69 -13.01
N VAL A 201 8.10 41.52 -13.65
CA VAL A 201 8.48 41.36 -15.05
C VAL A 201 7.42 40.53 -15.78
N THR A 202 6.81 41.23 -16.73
CA THR A 202 5.95 40.79 -17.81
C THR A 202 6.70 39.90 -18.81
N ASN A 203 6.01 38.92 -19.40
CA ASN A 203 6.50 38.25 -20.62
C ASN A 203 6.46 39.18 -21.83
N ALA A 204 7.45 39.04 -22.71
CA ALA A 204 7.44 39.65 -24.04
C ALA A 204 6.33 39.00 -24.87
N HIS A 205 5.40 39.82 -25.38
CA HIS A 205 4.23 39.51 -26.25
C HIS A 205 2.83 39.72 -25.65
N GLY A 206 2.67 40.56 -24.61
CA GLY A 206 1.46 41.38 -24.37
C GLY A 206 0.09 40.93 -24.91
N VAL A 207 -0.36 39.70 -24.59
CA VAL A 207 -1.71 39.20 -24.87
C VAL A 207 -2.20 38.44 -23.63
N PRO A 208 -3.43 38.69 -23.13
CA PRO A 208 -3.99 37.98 -21.99
C PRO A 208 -4.27 36.52 -22.35
N ILE A 209 -3.73 35.58 -21.58
CA ILE A 209 -4.08 34.16 -21.69
C ILE A 209 -5.36 33.94 -20.91
N ASN A 210 -6.44 33.76 -21.67
CA ASN A 210 -7.75 33.32 -21.18
C ASN A 210 -7.66 31.84 -20.82
N VAL A 211 -7.99 31.49 -19.58
CA VAL A 211 -7.97 30.11 -19.05
C VAL A 211 -9.23 29.39 -19.54
N PRO A 212 -9.16 28.28 -20.30
CA PRO A 212 -10.30 27.41 -20.50
C PRO A 212 -10.49 26.51 -19.28
N GLU A 213 -11.74 26.31 -18.88
CA GLU A 213 -12.17 25.50 -17.74
C GLU A 213 -11.73 24.04 -17.86
N ILE A 214 -11.04 23.56 -16.82
CA ILE A 214 -10.50 22.20 -16.63
C ILE A 214 -11.61 21.12 -16.56
N ASN A 215 -12.87 21.51 -16.50
CA ASN A 215 -14.01 20.61 -16.32
C ASN A 215 -14.42 19.85 -17.58
N GLN A 216 -13.97 20.22 -18.79
CA GLN A 216 -14.38 19.54 -20.03
C GLN A 216 -13.46 18.38 -20.46
N MET A 217 -12.21 18.33 -19.99
CA MET A 217 -11.28 17.24 -20.37
C MET A 217 -11.43 15.98 -19.50
N ILE A 218 -12.18 16.05 -18.39
CA ILE A 218 -12.40 14.92 -17.48
C ILE A 218 -13.60 14.06 -17.94
N GLU A 219 -14.60 14.67 -18.60
CA GLU A 219 -15.80 13.95 -19.06
C GLU A 219 -15.57 13.14 -20.34
N GLU A 220 -14.64 13.54 -21.23
CA GLU A 220 -14.34 12.77 -22.44
C GLU A 220 -13.53 11.49 -22.15
N SER A 221 -12.65 11.48 -21.14
CA SER A 221 -11.87 10.28 -20.77
C SER A 221 -12.68 9.23 -20.01
N LEU A 222 -13.77 9.61 -19.35
CA LEU A 222 -14.62 8.68 -18.58
C LEU A 222 -15.71 8.02 -19.43
N ALA A 223 -16.00 8.53 -20.63
CA ALA A 223 -17.03 7.99 -21.52
C ALA A 223 -16.52 6.87 -22.46
N GLU A 224 -15.20 6.78 -22.71
CA GLU A 224 -14.59 5.70 -23.49
C GLU A 224 -14.38 4.40 -22.68
N GLU A 225 -14.44 4.44 -21.35
CA GLU A 225 -14.23 3.26 -20.48
C GLU A 225 -15.49 2.38 -20.28
N ALA A 226 -16.69 2.82 -20.70
CA ALA A 226 -17.93 2.06 -20.50
C ALA A 226 -18.31 1.14 -21.68
N GLY A 227 -17.42 0.98 -22.66
CA GLY A 227 -17.81 0.60 -24.02
C GLY A 227 -17.28 -0.70 -24.58
N GLU A 228 -16.54 -1.58 -23.88
CA GLU A 228 -16.08 -2.83 -24.51
C GLU A 228 -15.67 -3.93 -23.52
N ARG A 229 -16.52 -4.97 -23.42
CA ARG A 229 -16.19 -6.42 -23.37
C ARG A 229 -17.29 -7.20 -22.64
N ALA A 230 -18.31 -7.58 -23.41
CA ALA A 230 -19.17 -8.71 -23.07
C ALA A 230 -18.97 -9.78 -24.15
N ALA A 231 -18.22 -10.84 -23.83
CA ALA A 231 -18.11 -12.03 -24.67
C ALA A 231 -17.91 -13.30 -23.82
N ALA A 232 -19.04 -14.01 -23.65
CA ALA A 232 -19.24 -15.46 -23.52
C ALA A 232 -18.20 -16.34 -22.79
N GLU A 233 -18.57 -16.78 -21.57
CA GLU A 233 -17.94 -17.88 -20.84
C GLU A 233 -18.41 -19.25 -21.38
N THR A 234 -17.48 -20.21 -21.50
CA THR A 234 -17.77 -21.63 -21.83
C THR A 234 -17.27 -22.56 -20.72
N PRO A 235 -17.88 -23.76 -20.53
CA PRO A 235 -17.78 -24.54 -19.28
C PRO A 235 -16.49 -25.38 -19.12
N ALA A 236 -15.43 -25.07 -19.87
CA ALA A 236 -14.17 -25.82 -19.86
C ALA A 236 -13.07 -25.19 -18.98
N GLU A 237 -13.27 -23.94 -18.51
CA GLU A 237 -12.28 -23.17 -17.73
C GLU A 237 -12.30 -23.45 -16.22
N GLU A 238 -13.33 -24.11 -15.68
CA GLU A 238 -13.42 -24.34 -14.23
C GLU A 238 -12.43 -25.39 -13.70
N LYS A 239 -12.07 -26.40 -14.51
CA LYS A 239 -11.09 -27.42 -14.08
C LYS A 239 -9.64 -26.96 -14.17
N SER A 240 -9.30 -26.05 -15.09
CA SER A 240 -7.93 -25.50 -15.20
C SER A 240 -7.65 -24.39 -14.20
N ARG A 241 -8.68 -23.62 -13.80
CA ARG A 241 -8.54 -22.53 -12.82
C ARG A 241 -8.22 -23.03 -11.41
N ASP A 242 -8.73 -24.18 -10.98
CA ASP A 242 -8.43 -24.72 -9.65
C ASP A 242 -7.01 -25.27 -9.54
N ASP A 243 -6.50 -25.92 -10.59
CA ASP A 243 -5.11 -26.39 -10.66
C ASP A 243 -4.12 -25.20 -10.73
N GLU A 244 -4.45 -24.13 -11.45
CA GLU A 244 -3.63 -22.90 -11.51
C GLU A 244 -3.65 -22.11 -10.20
N LYS A 245 -4.80 -22.06 -9.49
CA LYS A 245 -4.91 -21.42 -8.17
C LYS A 245 -4.11 -22.15 -7.10
N SER A 246 -4.16 -23.49 -7.09
CA SER A 246 -3.34 -24.30 -6.17
C SER A 246 -1.84 -24.10 -6.44
N ASN A 247 -1.47 -24.01 -7.72
CA ASN A 247 -0.11 -23.73 -8.15
C ASN A 247 0.34 -22.31 -7.76
N PHE A 248 -0.50 -21.29 -7.96
CA PHE A 248 -0.24 -19.91 -7.56
C PHE A 248 0.06 -19.80 -6.06
N GLN A 249 -0.82 -20.33 -5.21
CA GLN A 249 -0.66 -20.26 -3.76
C GLN A 249 0.65 -20.91 -3.31
N SER A 250 0.98 -22.08 -3.87
CA SER A 250 2.23 -22.78 -3.53
C SER A 250 3.49 -22.02 -3.97
N LEU A 251 3.47 -21.39 -5.15
CA LEU A 251 4.59 -20.59 -5.65
C LEU A 251 4.75 -19.31 -4.82
N PHE A 252 3.63 -18.67 -4.48
CA PHE A 252 3.63 -17.47 -3.64
C PHE A 252 4.23 -17.75 -2.26
N GLU A 253 3.79 -18.81 -1.57
CA GLU A 253 4.33 -19.21 -0.26
C GLU A 253 5.83 -19.51 -0.29
N VAL A 254 6.31 -20.18 -1.34
CA VAL A 254 7.75 -20.44 -1.52
C VAL A 254 8.53 -19.14 -1.70
N LEU A 255 8.01 -18.21 -2.51
CA LEU A 255 8.67 -16.94 -2.79
C LEU A 255 8.70 -16.01 -1.57
N GLU A 256 7.60 -15.95 -0.80
CA GLU A 256 7.52 -15.20 0.46
C GLU A 256 8.56 -15.68 1.48
N GLY A 257 8.87 -16.98 1.51
CA GLY A 257 9.95 -17.52 2.35
C GLY A 257 11.34 -16.96 2.03
N TYR A 258 11.53 -16.38 0.85
CA TYR A 258 12.78 -15.72 0.44
C TYR A 258 12.70 -14.18 0.47
N ARG A 259 11.53 -13.60 0.77
CA ARG A 259 11.33 -12.15 0.82
C ARG A 259 12.10 -11.56 1.99
N LYS A 260 12.80 -10.47 1.73
CA LYS A 260 13.44 -9.62 2.74
C LYS A 260 13.05 -8.18 2.47
N VAL A 261 12.85 -7.45 3.55
CA VAL A 261 12.52 -6.03 3.52
C VAL A 261 13.61 -5.28 4.27
N GLU A 262 14.30 -4.37 3.58
CA GLU A 262 15.24 -3.44 4.20
C GLU A 262 14.51 -2.15 4.51
N ALA A 263 14.08 -1.98 5.77
CA ALA A 263 13.50 -0.74 6.25
C ALA A 263 14.59 0.31 6.44
N ARG A 264 14.34 1.55 6.01
CA ARG A 264 15.28 2.65 6.26
C ARG A 264 14.61 3.95 6.65
N ASN A 265 15.17 4.57 7.69
CA ASN A 265 14.87 5.89 8.24
C ASN A 265 14.53 6.90 7.12
N GLY A 266 13.24 7.12 6.88
CA GLY A 266 12.69 8.16 6.02
C GLY A 266 12.78 7.98 4.50
N ASN A 267 13.19 6.82 3.95
CA ASN A 267 13.41 6.66 2.49
C ASN A 267 12.60 5.52 1.83
N GLY A 268 11.55 5.05 2.49
CA GLY A 268 10.79 3.86 2.06
C GLY A 268 11.48 2.55 2.39
N GLU A 269 10.72 1.46 2.34
CA GLU A 269 11.22 0.10 2.52
C GLU A 269 11.58 -0.50 1.15
N ILE A 270 12.62 -1.31 1.06
CA ILE A 270 12.94 -2.02 -0.20
C ILE A 270 12.72 -3.50 0.00
N SER A 271 11.83 -4.06 -0.82
CA SER A 271 11.58 -5.49 -0.88
C SER A 271 12.44 -6.15 -1.95
N PHE A 272 13.06 -7.27 -1.60
CA PHE A 272 13.82 -8.12 -2.51
C PHE A 272 13.75 -9.57 -2.05
N PHE A 273 13.97 -10.48 -2.99
CA PHE A 273 14.06 -11.90 -2.71
C PHE A 273 15.52 -12.31 -2.66
N GLN A 274 15.93 -13.01 -1.58
CA GLN A 274 17.31 -13.44 -1.41
C GLN A 274 17.41 -14.93 -1.09
N LYS A 275 18.19 -15.63 -1.90
CA LYS A 275 18.57 -17.03 -1.66
C LYS A 275 20.07 -17.21 -1.93
N ASN A 276 20.82 -17.65 -0.92
CA ASN A 276 22.28 -17.73 -0.96
C ASN A 276 22.88 -16.36 -1.37
N ASP A 277 23.75 -16.36 -2.38
CA ASP A 277 24.40 -15.15 -2.92
C ASP A 277 23.58 -14.44 -4.01
N LYS A 278 22.36 -14.89 -4.30
CA LYS A 278 21.48 -14.28 -5.30
C LYS A 278 20.44 -13.38 -4.65
N THR A 279 20.36 -12.14 -5.15
CA THR A 279 19.39 -11.13 -4.73
C THR A 279 18.63 -10.63 -5.95
N VAL A 280 17.31 -10.80 -5.97
CA VAL A 280 16.42 -10.32 -7.03
C VAL A 280 15.49 -9.26 -6.44
N LEU A 281 15.46 -8.06 -7.02
CA LEU A 281 14.57 -6.99 -6.54
C LEU A 281 13.10 -7.35 -6.85
N ASP A 282 12.20 -6.96 -5.95
CA ASP A 282 10.77 -7.15 -6.17
C ASP A 282 10.20 -6.02 -7.02
N GLY A 283 9.95 -6.31 -8.30
CA GLY A 283 9.40 -5.34 -9.25
C GLY A 283 7.96 -4.91 -8.92
N GLU A 284 7.15 -5.81 -8.35
CA GLU A 284 5.76 -5.49 -8.01
C GLU A 284 5.71 -4.55 -6.82
N TYR A 285 6.51 -4.84 -5.79
CA TYR A 285 6.67 -3.94 -4.64
C TYR A 285 7.23 -2.58 -5.07
N MET A 286 8.21 -2.57 -5.98
CA MET A 286 8.79 -1.33 -6.51
C MET A 286 7.75 -0.45 -7.22
N ILE A 287 6.99 -1.02 -8.15
CA ILE A 287 5.92 -0.28 -8.85
C ILE A 287 4.89 0.23 -7.85
N SER A 288 4.52 -0.57 -6.87
CA SER A 288 3.55 -0.19 -5.83
C SER A 288 4.06 0.96 -4.96
N SER A 289 5.33 0.94 -4.53
CA SER A 289 5.95 2.03 -3.76
C SER A 289 6.01 3.36 -4.54
N ILE A 290 6.26 3.29 -5.85
CA ILE A 290 6.25 4.47 -6.73
C ILE A 290 4.82 5.02 -6.83
N ASP A 291 3.84 4.14 -7.07
CA ASP A 291 2.41 4.49 -7.21
C ASP A 291 1.86 5.14 -5.93
N GLU A 292 2.17 4.59 -4.75
CA GLU A 292 1.80 5.18 -3.46
C GLU A 292 2.35 6.60 -3.30
N SER A 293 3.61 6.83 -3.67
CA SER A 293 4.23 8.15 -3.61
C SER A 293 3.53 9.16 -4.53
N LEU A 294 3.05 8.71 -5.69
CA LEU A 294 2.31 9.54 -6.64
C LEU A 294 0.89 9.86 -6.16
N GLU A 295 0.20 8.90 -5.54
CA GLU A 295 -1.13 9.12 -4.99
C GLU A 295 -1.10 10.10 -3.80
N GLU A 296 -0.07 10.06 -2.95
CA GLU A 296 0.09 11.08 -1.90
C GLU A 296 0.35 12.48 -2.48
N ALA A 297 1.23 12.60 -3.48
CA ALA A 297 1.45 13.87 -4.17
C ALA A 297 0.17 14.40 -4.84
N LYS A 298 -0.63 13.52 -5.45
CA LYS A 298 -1.93 13.86 -6.06
C LYS A 298 -2.94 14.34 -5.03
N ARG A 299 -3.00 13.72 -3.84
CA ARG A 299 -3.84 14.22 -2.73
C ARG A 299 -3.41 15.62 -2.28
N LEU A 300 -2.11 15.89 -2.21
CA LEU A 300 -1.60 17.22 -1.90
C LEU A 300 -1.97 18.25 -2.96
N TYR A 301 -1.99 17.88 -4.25
CA TYR A 301 -2.51 18.75 -5.31
C TYR A 301 -4.00 19.06 -5.17
N LEU A 302 -4.83 18.08 -4.80
CA LEU A 302 -6.25 18.31 -4.51
C LEU A 302 -6.43 19.27 -3.33
N LYS A 303 -5.63 19.09 -2.27
CA LYS A 303 -5.61 19.99 -1.11
C LYS A 303 -5.14 21.40 -1.50
N LEU A 304 -4.12 21.51 -2.34
CA LEU A 304 -3.61 22.78 -2.85
C LEU A 304 -4.69 23.57 -3.60
N ALA A 305 -5.50 22.90 -4.42
CA ALA A 305 -6.59 23.53 -5.18
C ALA A 305 -7.71 24.08 -4.29
N GLN A 306 -7.92 23.48 -3.12
CA GLN A 306 -8.95 23.89 -2.15
C GLN A 306 -8.45 24.93 -1.13
N THR A 307 -7.14 25.17 -1.09
CA THR A 307 -6.50 26.02 -0.09
C THR A 307 -6.37 27.44 -0.61
N GLU A 308 -6.98 28.43 0.05
CA GLU A 308 -6.88 29.85 -0.35
C GLU A 308 -5.68 30.56 0.29
N SER A 309 -5.19 30.07 1.44
CA SER A 309 -4.10 30.69 2.21
C SER A 309 -2.75 30.52 1.50
N PRO A 310 -2.06 31.61 1.10
CA PRO A 310 -0.76 31.50 0.42
C PRO A 310 0.32 30.83 1.28
N LYS A 311 0.22 30.97 2.60
CA LYS A 311 1.14 30.32 3.55
C LYS A 311 0.94 28.80 3.53
N GLU A 312 -0.31 28.34 3.54
CA GLU A 312 -0.61 26.90 3.49
C GLU A 312 -0.30 26.32 2.12
N GLN A 313 -0.59 27.05 1.03
CA GLN A 313 -0.17 26.66 -0.31
C GLN A 313 1.34 26.48 -0.42
N PHE A 314 2.14 27.33 0.25
CA PHE A 314 3.59 27.17 0.31
C PHE A 314 4.00 25.86 0.99
N PHE A 315 3.44 25.55 2.16
CA PHE A 315 3.74 24.31 2.88
C PHE A 315 3.33 23.07 2.08
N ILE A 316 2.16 23.09 1.45
CA ILE A 316 1.70 21.98 0.59
C ILE A 316 2.66 21.79 -0.59
N LYS A 317 3.12 22.87 -1.24
CA LYS A 317 4.13 22.77 -2.31
C LYS A 317 5.46 22.20 -1.82
N GLN A 318 5.90 22.58 -0.61
CA GLN A 318 7.10 22.00 0.00
C GLN A 318 6.92 20.51 0.30
N GLU A 319 5.73 20.11 0.75
CA GLU A 319 5.38 18.71 1.02
C GLU A 319 5.39 17.88 -0.29
N ILE A 320 4.86 18.42 -1.39
CA ILE A 320 4.94 17.78 -2.71
C ILE A 320 6.40 17.59 -3.17
N ILE A 321 7.24 18.62 -3.01
CA ILE A 321 8.68 18.54 -3.30
C ILE A 321 9.36 17.50 -2.40
N ASN A 322 8.94 17.39 -1.14
CA ASN A 322 9.46 16.38 -0.22
C ASN A 322 9.10 14.96 -0.68
N HIS A 323 7.88 14.71 -1.16
CA HIS A 323 7.52 13.42 -1.75
C HIS A 323 8.34 13.08 -3.00
N GLN A 324 8.57 14.06 -3.89
CA GLN A 324 9.48 13.89 -5.03
C GLN A 324 10.88 13.48 -4.56
N GLU A 325 11.40 14.13 -3.52
CA GLU A 325 12.72 13.86 -2.97
C GLU A 325 12.83 12.48 -2.32
N ILE A 326 11.80 12.05 -1.58
CA ILE A 326 11.73 10.72 -0.99
C ILE A 326 11.76 9.66 -2.10
N LEU A 327 10.93 9.83 -3.14
CA LEU A 327 10.89 8.92 -4.27
C LEU A 327 12.23 8.88 -5.01
N ARG A 328 12.89 10.03 -5.20
CA ARG A 328 14.22 10.11 -5.79
C ARG A 328 15.25 9.27 -5.01
N LYS A 329 15.26 9.38 -3.68
CA LYS A 329 16.15 8.59 -2.81
C LYS A 329 15.84 7.09 -2.88
N TYR A 330 14.55 6.74 -2.96
CA TYR A 330 14.09 5.37 -3.12
C TYR A 330 14.62 4.73 -4.42
N ILE A 331 14.42 5.39 -5.57
CA ILE A 331 14.93 4.90 -6.86
C ILE A 331 16.46 4.81 -6.87
N LEU A 332 17.14 5.82 -6.32
CA LEU A 332 18.60 5.83 -6.21
C LEU A 332 19.14 4.64 -5.39
N ARG A 333 18.44 4.22 -4.33
CA ARG A 333 18.87 3.06 -3.53
C ARG A 333 18.70 1.76 -4.29
N ASN A 334 17.58 1.57 -4.99
CA ASN A 334 17.37 0.41 -5.87
C ASN A 334 18.47 0.30 -6.93
N LEU A 335 18.83 1.43 -7.56
CA LEU A 335 19.98 1.49 -8.49
C LEU A 335 21.30 1.10 -7.82
N LYS A 336 21.57 1.60 -6.61
CA LYS A 336 22.79 1.23 -5.86
C LYS A 336 22.82 -0.26 -5.51
N MET A 337 21.68 -0.87 -5.20
CA MET A 337 21.62 -2.31 -4.94
C MET A 337 22.03 -3.09 -6.19
N CYS A 338 21.55 -2.68 -7.36
CA CYS A 338 21.93 -3.32 -8.61
C CYS A 338 23.41 -3.10 -8.96
N GLU A 339 23.91 -1.87 -8.86
CA GLU A 339 25.27 -1.53 -9.32
C GLU A 339 26.38 -1.92 -8.34
N ARG A 340 26.10 -1.96 -7.02
CA ARG A 340 27.13 -2.15 -5.98
C ARG A 340 27.00 -3.42 -5.16
N GLU A 341 25.78 -3.91 -4.97
CA GLU A 341 25.48 -5.05 -4.10
C GLU A 341 25.14 -6.33 -4.90
N GLY A 342 25.16 -6.25 -6.23
CA GLY A 342 24.93 -7.39 -7.11
C GLY A 342 23.48 -7.85 -7.18
N ALA A 343 22.53 -6.99 -6.77
CA ALA A 343 21.11 -7.26 -6.99
C ALA A 343 20.77 -7.22 -8.49
N VAL A 344 19.77 -7.97 -8.91
CA VAL A 344 19.30 -7.97 -10.30
C VAL A 344 17.81 -7.67 -10.36
N MET A 345 17.38 -7.02 -11.44
CA MET A 345 15.96 -6.89 -11.76
C MET A 345 15.40 -8.22 -12.27
N PRO A 346 14.10 -8.50 -12.07
CA PRO A 346 13.48 -9.71 -12.60
C PRO A 346 13.64 -9.83 -14.12
N GLN A 347 14.20 -10.94 -14.60
CA GLN A 347 14.42 -11.15 -16.05
C GLN A 347 13.10 -11.19 -16.83
N PHE A 348 12.04 -11.70 -16.19
CA PHE A 348 10.71 -11.79 -16.79
C PHE A 348 10.15 -10.42 -17.24
N THR A 349 10.55 -9.34 -16.56
CA THR A 349 10.07 -7.98 -16.81
C THR A 349 11.17 -7.06 -17.34
N GLU A 350 12.31 -7.59 -17.79
CA GLU A 350 13.48 -6.80 -18.23
C GLU A 350 13.15 -5.85 -19.39
N GLU A 351 12.21 -6.20 -20.26
CA GLU A 351 11.76 -5.34 -21.37
C GLU A 351 11.00 -4.09 -20.91
N ILE A 352 10.48 -4.10 -19.68
CA ILE A 352 9.56 -3.07 -19.14
C ILE A 352 10.22 -2.34 -17.97
N LEU A 353 10.76 -3.09 -17.02
CA LEU A 353 11.38 -2.59 -15.81
C LEU A 353 12.81 -3.12 -15.72
N ASN A 354 13.76 -2.26 -16.09
CA ASN A 354 15.19 -2.55 -16.07
C ASN A 354 15.98 -1.35 -15.51
N LEU A 355 17.30 -1.51 -15.47
CA LEU A 355 18.21 -0.54 -14.89
C LEU A 355 18.23 0.80 -15.65
N ASP A 356 18.02 0.79 -16.97
CA ASP A 356 17.97 2.00 -17.78
C ASP A 356 16.69 2.78 -17.54
N ILE A 357 15.55 2.09 -17.41
CA ILE A 357 14.27 2.71 -17.03
C ILE A 357 14.36 3.33 -15.63
N LEU A 358 14.99 2.66 -14.67
CA LEU A 358 15.21 3.25 -13.34
C LEU A 358 16.10 4.50 -13.39
N LYS A 359 17.10 4.54 -14.28
CA LYS A 359 17.92 5.73 -14.50
C LYS A 359 17.13 6.87 -15.12
N GLU A 360 16.27 6.57 -16.11
CA GLU A 360 15.39 7.56 -16.72
C GLU A 360 14.41 8.16 -15.67
N ILE A 361 13.79 7.30 -14.86
CA ILE A 361 12.91 7.73 -13.76
C ILE A 361 13.68 8.63 -12.78
N LEU A 362 14.90 8.24 -12.39
CA LEU A 362 15.74 9.03 -11.50
C LEU A 362 16.12 10.39 -12.10
N GLU A 363 16.44 10.42 -13.40
CA GLU A 363 16.78 11.65 -14.13
C GLU A 363 15.59 12.61 -14.15
N LYS A 364 14.39 12.12 -14.49
CA LYS A 364 13.17 12.95 -14.44
C LYS A 364 12.87 13.47 -13.05
N LEU A 365 12.94 12.61 -12.02
CA LEU A 365 12.79 13.03 -10.62
C LEU A 365 13.83 14.08 -10.19
N SER A 366 14.97 14.16 -10.87
CA SER A 366 16.02 15.14 -10.57
C SER A 366 15.89 16.44 -11.35
N MET A 367 15.30 16.40 -12.54
CA MET A 367 15.21 17.54 -13.47
C MET A 367 13.88 18.28 -13.38
N GLU A 368 12.80 17.56 -13.10
CA GLU A 368 11.45 18.11 -13.03
C GLU A 368 11.16 18.74 -11.66
N ASN A 369 10.12 19.57 -11.58
CA ASN A 369 9.69 20.18 -10.33
C ASN A 369 8.23 19.83 -10.06
N TRP A 370 7.97 18.93 -9.12
CA TRP A 370 6.61 18.52 -8.78
C TRP A 370 5.79 19.60 -8.07
N SER A 371 6.30 20.81 -7.82
CA SER A 371 5.41 21.93 -7.48
C SER A 371 4.68 22.50 -8.72
N ASN A 372 5.13 22.15 -9.93
CA ASN A 372 4.51 22.48 -11.21
C ASN A 372 3.58 21.32 -11.66
N PRO A 373 2.26 21.56 -11.80
CA PRO A 373 1.31 20.52 -12.22
C PRO A 373 1.65 19.84 -13.55
N ALA A 374 2.25 20.56 -14.51
CA ALA A 374 2.58 19.99 -15.82
C ALA A 374 3.67 18.92 -15.70
N ASP A 375 4.71 19.21 -14.93
CA ASP A 375 5.84 18.30 -14.70
C ASP A 375 5.36 17.06 -13.92
N PHE A 376 4.59 17.26 -12.85
CA PHE A 376 4.01 16.15 -12.08
C PHE A 376 3.10 15.25 -12.94
N ASN A 377 2.21 15.82 -13.74
CA ASN A 377 1.30 15.03 -14.58
C ASN A 377 2.05 14.28 -15.68
N SER A 378 3.09 14.88 -16.27
CA SER A 378 3.98 14.22 -17.23
C SER A 378 4.65 12.98 -16.63
N PHE A 379 5.23 13.14 -15.44
CA PHE A 379 5.84 12.02 -14.71
C PHE A 379 4.80 10.95 -14.35
N ARG A 380 3.66 11.36 -13.80
CA ARG A 380 2.58 10.44 -13.40
C ARG A 380 2.09 9.60 -14.57
N SER A 381 1.81 10.21 -15.73
CA SER A 381 1.34 9.48 -16.91
C SER A 381 2.38 8.47 -17.43
N GLN A 382 3.67 8.78 -17.32
CA GLN A 382 4.72 7.81 -17.65
C GLN A 382 4.70 6.61 -16.70
N ILE A 383 4.58 6.85 -15.39
CA ILE A 383 4.54 5.77 -14.40
C ILE A 383 3.26 4.93 -14.53
N GLU A 384 2.11 5.55 -14.80
CA GLU A 384 0.86 4.84 -15.10
C GLU A 384 1.04 3.90 -16.30
N ALA A 385 1.63 4.39 -17.41
CA ALA A 385 1.92 3.55 -18.57
C ALA A 385 2.90 2.40 -18.25
N LEU A 386 3.93 2.66 -17.43
CA LEU A 386 4.87 1.64 -16.97
C LEU A 386 4.18 0.58 -16.12
N LYS A 387 3.32 1.00 -15.19
CA LYS A 387 2.52 0.15 -14.31
C LYS A 387 1.58 -0.74 -15.13
N ASP A 388 0.85 -0.18 -16.09
CA ASP A 388 -0.05 -0.92 -16.95
C ASP A 388 0.70 -1.96 -17.80
N ALA A 389 1.83 -1.57 -18.41
CA ALA A 389 2.69 -2.48 -19.16
C ALA A 389 3.21 -3.63 -18.26
N TYR A 390 3.63 -3.30 -17.03
CA TYR A 390 4.11 -4.26 -16.05
C TYR A 390 3.03 -5.28 -15.68
N TYR A 391 1.85 -4.81 -15.24
CA TYR A 391 0.73 -5.69 -14.85
C TYR A 391 0.19 -6.50 -16.03
N ALA A 392 0.19 -5.95 -17.25
CA ALA A 392 -0.17 -6.69 -18.45
C ALA A 392 0.83 -7.84 -18.74
N LYS A 393 2.12 -7.66 -18.46
CA LYS A 393 3.14 -8.70 -18.64
C LYS A 393 3.06 -9.79 -17.59
N ILE A 394 2.86 -9.41 -16.33
CA ILE A 394 2.85 -10.37 -15.22
C ILE A 394 1.52 -11.10 -15.07
N THR A 395 0.47 -10.72 -15.79
CA THR A 395 -0.83 -11.42 -15.75
C THR A 395 -0.91 -12.48 -16.86
N PRO A 396 -1.14 -13.77 -16.54
CA PRO A 396 -1.38 -14.35 -15.21
C PRO A 396 -0.12 -14.50 -14.32
N PRO A 397 -0.20 -14.23 -13.01
CA PRO A 397 0.95 -14.09 -12.10
C PRO A 397 1.77 -15.37 -11.89
N VAL A 398 1.19 -16.53 -12.19
CA VAL A 398 1.85 -17.84 -12.04
C VAL A 398 3.17 -17.92 -12.82
N HIS A 399 3.22 -17.34 -14.02
CA HIS A 399 4.44 -17.36 -14.85
C HIS A 399 5.53 -16.47 -14.30
N TYR A 400 5.15 -15.30 -13.78
CA TYR A 400 6.07 -14.35 -13.16
C TYR A 400 6.69 -14.94 -11.89
N LEU A 401 5.86 -15.43 -10.95
CA LEU A 401 6.32 -16.06 -9.71
C LEU A 401 7.24 -17.25 -9.96
N ARG A 402 6.90 -18.10 -10.94
CA ARG A 402 7.76 -19.23 -11.34
C ARG A 402 9.10 -18.76 -11.90
N SER A 403 9.14 -17.65 -12.65
CA SER A 403 10.41 -17.09 -13.14
C SER A 403 11.27 -16.61 -11.98
N LEU A 404 10.70 -15.88 -11.02
CA LEU A 404 11.44 -15.40 -9.84
C LEU A 404 12.06 -16.55 -9.03
N ILE A 405 11.29 -17.60 -8.75
CA ILE A 405 11.77 -18.80 -8.04
C ILE A 405 12.94 -19.45 -8.80
N ARG A 406 12.80 -19.60 -10.13
CA ARG A 406 13.85 -20.15 -10.99
C ARG A 406 15.10 -19.27 -11.01
N GLU A 407 14.95 -17.95 -11.05
CA GLU A 407 16.04 -16.97 -11.03
C GLU A 407 16.84 -17.06 -9.71
N LEU A 408 16.13 -17.20 -8.59
CA LEU A 408 16.70 -17.46 -7.26
C LEU A 408 17.38 -18.84 -7.14
N GLY A 409 17.15 -19.76 -8.08
CA GLY A 409 17.65 -21.13 -8.03
C GLY A 409 16.94 -21.98 -6.98
N ALA A 410 15.62 -21.81 -6.85
CA ALA A 410 14.76 -22.54 -5.93
C ALA A 410 13.91 -23.63 -6.58
#